data_AF-A0A5B6VFJ3-F1
#
_entry.id   AF-A0A5B6VFJ3-F1
#
_cell.length_a   1.000
_cell.length_b   1.000
_cell.length_c   1.000
_cell.angle_alpha   90.00
_cell.angle_beta   90.00
_cell.angle_gamma   90.00
#
_symmetry.space_group_name_H-M   'P 1'
#
loop_
_entity.id
_entity.type
_entity.pdbx_description
1 polymer ?
#
loop_
_entity_poly.entity_id
_entity_poly.type
_entity_poly.pdbx_seq_one_letter_code
_entity_poly.pdbx_strand_id
1 'polypeptide(L)'
;MDSCNCIEPQWPPDDLLMKYQYISDFFIALAYFSIPLELIYFVKKSAVFPYRWVLVQFGAFIVLCGATHLINLWTFTMHTRTVAMVMTTAKVFTAVVSCATALMLVHIIPDLLSVKTRELFLKNKAAELDREMGLIRTQEETGRHVRMLTHEIRSTLDRHTILKTTLVELGRTLALEECALWMPTRTGLELQLSYTLRQQNPVGYTVPIHLPVINQVFSSSHAVKISPNCPVARIRPAGNYMPGEVVAVRVPLLHLSNFQINDWPELSTKRYALMVLMLPSDSARQWHVHELELVEVVADQVAVALSHAAILEESMRARDLLMEQNVALDLARREAETAIRARNDFLAVMNHEMRTPMHAIIALSSLLQETELTPEQRLMVETILKSSNLLSTLINDVLDLSRLEDGSLQLDLGTFNLFAVFREVLNLIKPIASVKKLHVSLNLAPDLPEYAIGDEKRLMQTILNVVDS
;
A
#
# COMPACT_ATOMS: atom_id res chain seq x y z
N MET A 1 28.50 -92.52 -102.99
CA MET A 1 29.59 -91.69 -102.42
C MET A 1 29.09 -90.26 -102.44
N ASP A 2 28.89 -89.50 -101.38
CA ASP A 2 28.87 -89.59 -99.91
C ASP A 2 28.30 -88.20 -99.52
N SER A 3 27.59 -87.92 -98.45
CA SER A 3 26.98 -88.66 -97.36
C SER A 3 25.87 -87.72 -96.83
N CYS A 4 24.70 -88.28 -96.58
CA CYS A 4 23.57 -87.60 -95.96
C CYS A 4 23.90 -87.32 -94.49
N ASN A 5 23.83 -86.07 -94.03
CA ASN A 5 23.82 -85.74 -92.60
C ASN A 5 22.70 -84.72 -92.33
N CYS A 6 21.49 -85.25 -92.31
CA CYS A 6 20.38 -84.67 -91.55
C CYS A 6 20.69 -84.90 -90.06
N ILE A 7 21.10 -83.85 -89.34
CA ILE A 7 21.09 -83.86 -87.88
C ILE A 7 19.76 -83.27 -87.44
N GLU A 8 18.85 -84.15 -87.03
CA GLU A 8 17.62 -83.82 -86.30
C GLU A 8 17.92 -83.26 -84.89
N PRO A 9 16.96 -82.54 -84.28
CA PRO A 9 17.19 -81.55 -83.23
C PRO A 9 17.30 -82.17 -81.83
N GLN A 10 18.17 -81.63 -80.98
CA GLN A 10 18.38 -82.15 -79.63
C GLN A 10 18.13 -81.07 -78.56
N TRP A 11 16.84 -80.80 -78.32
CA TRP A 11 16.18 -80.54 -77.02
C TRP A 11 14.87 -79.76 -77.24
N PRO A 12 13.70 -80.25 -76.77
CA PRO A 12 12.46 -79.50 -76.91
C PRO A 12 12.48 -78.30 -75.93
N PRO A 13 12.28 -77.06 -76.39
CA PRO A 13 12.23 -75.87 -75.53
C PRO A 13 11.12 -75.89 -74.47
N ASP A 14 10.18 -76.84 -74.57
CA ASP A 14 9.04 -76.97 -73.68
C ASP A 14 9.40 -77.51 -72.27
N ASP A 15 10.42 -78.35 -72.14
CA ASP A 15 10.74 -79.00 -70.85
C ASP A 15 11.46 -78.06 -69.85
N LEU A 16 12.28 -77.15 -70.36
CA LEU A 16 12.98 -76.14 -69.57
C LEU A 16 12.01 -75.05 -69.09
N LEU A 17 11.10 -74.61 -69.97
CA LEU A 17 10.06 -73.64 -69.65
C LEU A 17 9.10 -74.17 -68.58
N MET A 18 8.67 -75.43 -68.70
CA MET A 18 7.82 -76.08 -67.69
C MET A 18 8.51 -76.21 -66.33
N LYS A 19 9.81 -76.55 -66.27
CA LYS A 19 10.57 -76.60 -65.02
C LYS A 19 10.64 -75.24 -64.32
N TYR A 20 10.89 -74.18 -65.08
CA TYR A 20 10.90 -72.82 -64.52
C TYR A 20 9.53 -72.40 -64.01
N GLN A 21 8.45 -72.71 -64.73
CA GLN A 21 7.08 -72.42 -64.30
C GLN A 21 6.71 -73.18 -63.02
N TYR A 22 7.09 -74.46 -62.92
CA TYR A 22 6.88 -75.27 -61.71
C TYR A 22 7.62 -74.69 -60.50
N ILE A 23 8.90 -74.32 -60.67
CA ILE A 23 9.71 -73.71 -59.62
C ILE A 23 9.13 -72.36 -59.20
N SER A 24 8.67 -71.52 -60.15
CA SER A 24 8.08 -70.22 -59.81
C SER A 24 6.76 -70.36 -59.06
N ASP A 25 5.86 -71.23 -59.52
CA ASP A 25 4.58 -71.44 -58.84
C ASP A 25 4.77 -71.99 -57.41
N PHE A 26 5.82 -72.81 -57.19
CA PHE A 26 6.17 -73.32 -55.86
C PHE A 26 6.56 -72.19 -54.91
N PHE A 27 7.48 -71.32 -55.34
CA PHE A 27 7.95 -70.20 -54.51
C PHE A 27 6.85 -69.14 -54.31
N ILE A 28 6.00 -68.90 -55.31
CA ILE A 28 4.85 -67.99 -55.18
C ILE A 28 3.85 -68.55 -54.16
N ALA A 29 3.51 -69.84 -54.25
CA ALA A 29 2.62 -70.48 -53.28
C ALA A 29 3.21 -70.40 -51.86
N LEU A 30 4.50 -70.73 -51.68
CA LEU A 30 5.18 -70.64 -50.39
C LEU A 30 5.11 -69.23 -49.78
N ALA A 31 5.41 -68.20 -50.58
CA ALA A 31 5.32 -66.81 -50.14
C ALA A 31 3.89 -66.44 -49.75
N TYR A 32 2.89 -66.88 -50.52
CA TYR A 32 1.48 -66.55 -50.29
C TYR A 32 0.88 -67.28 -49.07
N PHE A 33 1.47 -68.39 -48.61
CA PHE A 33 1.11 -68.97 -47.31
C PHE A 33 1.88 -68.34 -46.14
N SER A 34 3.06 -67.77 -46.37
CA SER A 34 3.88 -67.12 -45.32
C SER A 34 3.35 -65.74 -44.92
N ILE A 35 3.03 -64.86 -45.89
CA ILE A 35 2.59 -63.48 -45.63
C ILE A 35 1.35 -63.40 -44.72
N PRO A 36 0.31 -64.24 -44.88
CA PRO A 36 -0.86 -64.23 -43.99
C PRO A 36 -0.53 -64.59 -42.55
N LEU A 37 0.46 -65.46 -42.30
CA LEU A 37 0.90 -65.80 -40.93
C LEU A 37 1.51 -64.59 -40.23
N GLU A 38 2.31 -63.80 -40.95
CA GLU A 38 2.90 -62.55 -40.44
C GLU A 38 1.82 -61.49 -40.17
N LEU A 39 0.82 -61.36 -41.05
CA LEU A 39 -0.32 -60.46 -40.86
C LEU A 39 -1.15 -60.83 -39.62
N ILE A 40 -1.41 -62.13 -39.40
CA ILE A 40 -2.13 -62.61 -38.21
C ILE A 40 -1.32 -62.30 -36.94
N TYR A 41 -0.01 -62.50 -36.97
CA TYR A 41 0.87 -62.15 -35.85
C TYR A 41 0.81 -60.64 -35.54
N PHE A 42 0.87 -59.78 -36.56
CA PHE A 42 0.76 -58.32 -36.41
C PHE A 42 -0.59 -57.89 -35.80
N VAL A 43 -1.71 -58.44 -36.28
CA VAL A 43 -3.05 -58.13 -35.75
C VAL A 43 -3.19 -58.54 -34.29
N LYS A 44 -2.64 -59.70 -33.91
CA LYS A 44 -2.69 -60.19 -32.53
C LYS A 44 -1.86 -59.33 -31.57
N LYS A 45 -0.74 -58.78 -32.02
CA LYS A 45 0.16 -57.93 -31.22
C LYS A 45 -0.27 -56.45 -31.20
N SER A 46 -0.98 -55.99 -32.22
CA SER A 46 -1.46 -54.61 -32.32
C SER A 46 -2.80 -54.42 -31.60
N ALA A 47 -2.77 -53.79 -30.43
CA ALA A 47 -3.97 -53.45 -29.66
C ALA A 47 -4.76 -52.27 -30.26
N VAL A 48 -4.17 -51.50 -31.18
CA VAL A 48 -4.64 -50.14 -31.55
C VAL A 48 -5.24 -50.07 -32.96
N PHE A 49 -5.30 -51.17 -33.73
CA PHE A 49 -5.83 -51.13 -35.10
C PHE A 49 -7.34 -51.40 -35.15
N PRO A 50 -8.19 -50.41 -35.49
CA PRO A 50 -9.66 -50.55 -35.44
C PRO A 50 -10.23 -51.43 -36.55
N TYR A 51 -9.52 -51.64 -37.66
CA TYR A 51 -10.02 -52.35 -38.85
C TYR A 51 -9.46 -53.77 -38.99
N ARG A 52 -9.53 -54.57 -37.91
CA ARG A 52 -8.98 -55.95 -37.88
C ARG A 52 -9.55 -56.86 -38.98
N TRP A 53 -10.83 -56.72 -39.30
CA TRP A 53 -11.52 -57.54 -40.32
C TRP A 53 -10.94 -57.38 -41.72
N VAL A 54 -10.43 -56.20 -42.07
CA VAL A 54 -9.86 -55.95 -43.41
C VAL A 54 -8.52 -56.65 -43.60
N LEU A 55 -7.69 -56.70 -42.55
CA LEU A 55 -6.45 -57.46 -42.58
C LEU A 55 -6.71 -58.97 -42.68
N VAL A 56 -7.78 -59.47 -42.07
CA VAL A 56 -8.22 -60.88 -42.23
C VAL A 56 -8.70 -61.14 -43.67
N GLN A 57 -9.50 -60.24 -44.26
CA GLN A 57 -9.93 -60.38 -45.66
C GLN A 57 -8.74 -60.33 -46.64
N PHE A 58 -7.76 -59.45 -46.40
CA PHE A 58 -6.53 -59.38 -47.18
C PHE A 58 -5.69 -60.66 -47.04
N GLY A 59 -5.57 -61.20 -45.83
CA GLY A 59 -4.95 -62.50 -45.60
C GLY A 59 -5.66 -63.64 -46.34
N ALA A 60 -6.99 -63.69 -46.28
CA ALA A 60 -7.79 -64.69 -46.99
C ALA A 60 -7.64 -64.59 -48.52
N PHE A 61 -7.60 -63.37 -49.07
CA PHE A 61 -7.33 -63.12 -50.48
C PHE A 61 -5.97 -63.69 -50.91
N ILE A 62 -4.90 -63.43 -50.13
CA ILE A 62 -3.55 -63.92 -50.42
C ILE A 62 -3.50 -65.45 -50.36
N VAL A 63 -4.12 -66.08 -49.34
CA VAL A 63 -4.18 -67.55 -49.21
C VAL A 63 -4.90 -68.18 -50.41
N LEU A 64 -6.07 -67.65 -50.78
CA LEU A 64 -6.85 -68.17 -51.92
C LEU A 64 -6.10 -68.00 -53.24
N CYS A 65 -5.39 -66.89 -53.43
CA CYS A 65 -4.49 -66.71 -54.56
C CYS A 65 -3.35 -67.75 -54.55
N GLY A 66 -2.74 -68.00 -53.39
CA GLY A 66 -1.66 -68.97 -53.22
C GLY A 66 -2.09 -70.40 -53.50
N ALA A 67 -3.32 -70.74 -53.10
CA ALA A 67 -3.94 -72.01 -53.41
C ALA A 67 -4.07 -72.23 -54.93
N THR A 68 -4.33 -71.20 -55.74
CA THR A 68 -4.41 -71.37 -57.20
C THR A 68 -3.05 -71.71 -57.83
N HIS A 69 -1.95 -71.15 -57.33
CA HIS A 69 -0.59 -71.52 -57.75
C HIS A 69 -0.23 -72.94 -57.28
N LEU A 70 -0.61 -73.31 -56.06
CA LEU A 70 -0.39 -74.67 -55.55
C LEU A 70 -1.18 -75.73 -56.35
N ILE A 71 -2.42 -75.41 -56.75
CA ILE A 71 -3.25 -76.29 -57.59
C ILE A 71 -2.65 -76.41 -59.00
N ASN A 72 -2.07 -75.32 -59.54
CA ASN A 72 -1.35 -75.33 -60.83
C ASN A 72 -0.18 -76.33 -60.83
N LEU A 73 0.57 -76.46 -59.73
CA LEU A 73 1.63 -77.48 -59.63
C LEU A 73 1.11 -78.91 -59.83
N TRP A 74 -0.06 -79.21 -59.25
CA TRP A 74 -0.68 -80.54 -59.37
C TRP A 74 -1.22 -80.78 -60.78
N THR A 75 -1.61 -79.72 -61.49
CA THR A 75 -2.20 -79.85 -62.83
C THR A 75 -1.19 -80.33 -63.87
N PHE A 76 0.12 -80.13 -63.67
CA PHE A 76 1.19 -80.61 -64.56
C PHE A 76 1.36 -82.14 -64.58
N THR A 77 0.93 -82.85 -63.53
CA THR A 77 1.13 -84.31 -63.43
C THR A 77 -0.13 -85.14 -63.67
N MET A 78 -1.33 -84.61 -63.35
CA MET A 78 -2.61 -85.33 -63.49
C MET A 78 -3.74 -84.39 -63.94
N HIS A 79 -4.14 -84.49 -65.21
CA HIS A 79 -5.30 -83.77 -65.73
C HIS A 79 -6.61 -84.54 -65.48
N THR A 80 -7.18 -84.36 -64.28
CA THR A 80 -8.46 -84.95 -63.89
C THR A 80 -9.56 -83.88 -63.85
N ARG A 81 -10.79 -84.23 -64.25
CA ARG A 81 -11.98 -83.34 -64.21
C ARG A 81 -12.22 -82.73 -62.81
N THR A 82 -11.82 -83.42 -61.76
CA THR A 82 -11.88 -82.97 -60.36
C THR A 82 -10.93 -81.80 -60.08
N VAL A 83 -9.69 -81.83 -60.58
CA VAL A 83 -8.69 -80.77 -60.38
C VAL A 83 -9.13 -79.49 -61.10
N ALA A 84 -9.68 -79.62 -62.32
CA ALA A 84 -10.23 -78.49 -63.07
C ALA A 84 -11.44 -77.83 -62.34
N MET A 85 -12.30 -78.63 -61.70
CA MET A 85 -13.39 -78.11 -60.88
C MET A 85 -12.86 -77.36 -59.64
N VAL A 86 -11.89 -77.93 -58.93
CA VAL A 86 -11.26 -77.30 -57.74
C VAL A 86 -10.53 -76.01 -58.09
N MET A 87 -9.84 -75.96 -59.24
CA MET A 87 -9.19 -74.75 -59.72
C MET A 87 -10.21 -73.66 -60.09
N THR A 88 -11.31 -74.05 -60.74
CA THR A 88 -12.36 -73.10 -61.11
C THR A 88 -13.05 -72.53 -59.87
N THR A 89 -13.38 -73.36 -58.88
CA THR A 89 -13.98 -72.88 -57.63
C THR A 89 -13.02 -71.98 -56.85
N ALA A 90 -11.74 -72.34 -56.74
CA ALA A 90 -10.73 -71.51 -56.09
C ALA A 90 -10.62 -70.13 -56.76
N LYS A 91 -10.58 -70.07 -58.10
CA LYS A 91 -10.55 -68.80 -58.85
C LYS A 91 -11.79 -67.92 -58.62
N VAL A 92 -12.98 -68.52 -58.56
CA VAL A 92 -14.22 -67.79 -58.25
C VAL A 92 -14.19 -67.21 -56.84
N PHE A 93 -13.78 -67.99 -55.84
CA PHE A 93 -13.65 -67.49 -54.46
C PHE A 93 -12.59 -66.39 -54.35
N THR A 94 -11.44 -66.53 -55.00
CA THR A 94 -10.40 -65.49 -55.05
C THR A 94 -10.94 -64.20 -55.66
N ALA A 95 -11.70 -64.28 -56.75
CA ALA A 95 -12.30 -63.10 -57.41
C ALA A 95 -13.32 -62.40 -56.50
N VAL A 96 -14.18 -63.15 -55.80
CA VAL A 96 -15.18 -62.60 -54.88
C VAL A 96 -14.52 -61.90 -53.70
N VAL A 97 -13.56 -62.57 -53.04
CA VAL A 97 -12.84 -61.98 -51.89
C VAL A 97 -12.02 -60.76 -52.32
N SER A 98 -11.37 -60.81 -53.49
CA SER A 98 -10.61 -59.67 -54.04
C SER A 98 -11.51 -58.46 -54.29
N CYS A 99 -12.66 -58.65 -54.94
CA CYS A 99 -13.63 -57.58 -55.18
C CYS A 99 -14.16 -56.97 -53.88
N ALA A 100 -14.49 -57.82 -52.90
CA ALA A 100 -14.91 -57.37 -51.58
C ALA A 100 -13.83 -56.57 -50.84
N THR A 101 -12.55 -57.02 -50.89
CA THR A 101 -11.43 -56.29 -50.28
C THR A 101 -11.21 -54.92 -50.92
N ALA A 102 -11.33 -54.82 -52.25
CA ALA A 102 -11.17 -53.57 -52.99
C ALA A 102 -12.25 -52.54 -52.60
N LEU A 103 -13.51 -52.97 -52.50
CA LEU A 103 -14.62 -52.09 -52.10
C LEU A 103 -14.47 -51.58 -50.66
N MET A 104 -14.07 -52.45 -49.73
CA MET A 104 -13.84 -52.07 -48.33
C MET A 104 -12.70 -51.05 -48.19
N LEU A 105 -11.63 -51.19 -48.98
CA LEU A 105 -10.48 -50.30 -48.92
C LEU A 105 -10.83 -48.85 -49.30
N VAL A 106 -11.71 -48.67 -50.29
CA VAL A 106 -12.22 -47.33 -50.70
C VAL A 106 -12.92 -46.62 -49.54
N HIS A 107 -13.62 -47.35 -48.67
CA HIS A 107 -14.31 -46.77 -47.52
C HIS A 107 -13.37 -46.45 -46.36
N ILE A 108 -12.31 -47.24 -46.14
CA ILE A 108 -11.44 -47.13 -44.96
C ILE A 108 -10.31 -46.12 -45.14
N ILE A 109 -9.78 -45.96 -46.36
CA ILE A 109 -8.73 -44.97 -46.66
C ILE A 109 -9.11 -43.55 -46.20
N PRO A 110 -10.31 -42.99 -46.50
CA PRO A 110 -10.67 -41.65 -46.05
C PRO A 110 -10.76 -41.53 -44.53
N ASP A 111 -11.23 -42.57 -43.82
CA ASP A 111 -11.29 -42.57 -42.35
C ASP A 111 -9.89 -42.59 -41.72
N LEU A 112 -8.95 -43.34 -42.30
CA LEU A 112 -7.58 -43.37 -41.80
C LEU A 112 -6.88 -42.02 -41.98
N LEU A 113 -7.16 -41.33 -43.10
CA LEU A 113 -6.65 -39.99 -43.38
C LEU A 113 -7.30 -38.93 -42.49
N SER A 114 -8.59 -39.09 -42.13
CA SER A 114 -9.31 -38.17 -41.24
C SER A 114 -8.77 -38.21 -39.80
N VAL A 115 -8.35 -39.37 -39.30
CA VAL A 115 -7.70 -39.50 -37.98
C VAL A 115 -6.37 -38.77 -37.94
N LYS A 116 -5.53 -38.93 -38.97
CA LYS A 116 -4.21 -38.29 -39.03
C LYS A 116 -4.31 -36.76 -39.14
N THR A 117 -5.29 -36.26 -39.89
CA THR A 117 -5.57 -34.81 -39.98
C THR A 117 -6.11 -34.24 -38.66
N ARG A 118 -6.98 -34.98 -37.95
CA ARG A 118 -7.47 -34.59 -36.62
C ARG A 118 -6.35 -34.56 -35.57
N GLU A 119 -5.45 -35.54 -35.59
CA GLU A 119 -4.28 -35.56 -34.70
C GLU A 119 -3.39 -34.33 -34.91
N LEU A 120 -3.11 -33.98 -36.18
CA LEU A 120 -2.32 -32.80 -36.50
C LEU A 120 -3.01 -31.50 -36.07
N PHE A 121 -4.32 -31.39 -36.30
CA PHE A 121 -5.11 -30.24 -35.86
C PHE A 121 -5.10 -30.08 -34.33
N LEU A 122 -5.27 -31.18 -33.59
CA LEU A 122 -5.22 -31.18 -32.13
C LEU A 122 -3.83 -30.81 -31.59
N LYS A 123 -2.75 -31.29 -32.22
CA LYS A 123 -1.38 -30.89 -31.86
C LYS A 123 -1.14 -29.40 -32.08
N ASN A 124 -1.58 -28.86 -33.21
CA ASN A 124 -1.47 -27.43 -33.49
C ASN A 124 -2.30 -26.60 -32.50
N LYS A 125 -3.53 -27.03 -32.19
CA LYS A 125 -4.37 -26.36 -31.19
C LYS A 125 -3.81 -26.43 -29.78
N ALA A 126 -3.22 -27.57 -29.39
CA ALA A 126 -2.57 -27.71 -28.10
C ALA A 126 -1.34 -26.79 -27.98
N ALA A 127 -0.52 -26.69 -29.04
CA ALA A 127 0.63 -25.79 -29.06
C ALA A 127 0.21 -24.30 -29.04
N GLU A 128 -0.86 -23.95 -29.74
CA GLU A 128 -1.45 -22.60 -29.68
C GLU A 128 -1.94 -22.26 -28.27
N LEU A 129 -2.67 -23.18 -27.64
CA LEU A 129 -3.19 -23.00 -26.29
C LEU A 129 -2.09 -22.93 -25.23
N ASP A 130 -1.03 -23.74 -25.36
CA ASP A 130 0.12 -23.70 -24.45
C ASP A 130 0.86 -22.36 -24.53
N ARG A 131 0.96 -21.79 -25.75
CA ARG A 131 1.52 -20.46 -25.96
C ARG A 131 0.65 -19.37 -25.32
N GLU A 132 -0.66 -19.42 -25.50
CA GLU A 132 -1.60 -18.48 -24.88
C GLU A 132 -1.57 -18.59 -23.35
N MET A 133 -1.56 -19.81 -22.82
CA MET A 133 -1.52 -20.08 -21.39
C MET A 133 -0.21 -19.58 -20.76
N GLY A 134 0.91 -19.68 -21.48
CA GLY A 134 2.18 -19.08 -21.07
C GLY A 134 2.10 -17.56 -20.90
N LEU A 135 1.50 -16.85 -21.86
CA LEU A 135 1.32 -15.39 -21.80
C LEU A 135 0.42 -14.95 -20.64
N ILE A 136 -0.69 -15.66 -20.43
CA ILE A 136 -1.62 -15.38 -19.32
C ILE A 136 -0.93 -15.58 -17.98
N ARG A 137 -0.13 -16.65 -17.84
CA ARG A 137 0.60 -16.93 -16.61
C ARG A 137 1.61 -15.83 -16.27
N THR A 138 2.38 -15.36 -17.25
CA THR A 138 3.33 -14.25 -17.04
C THR A 138 2.61 -12.95 -16.68
N GLN A 139 1.43 -12.70 -17.25
CA GLN A 139 0.60 -11.54 -16.90
C GLN A 139 0.06 -11.65 -15.47
N GLU A 140 -0.35 -12.84 -15.02
CA GLU A 140 -0.82 -13.04 -13.64
C GLU A 140 0.32 -12.87 -12.63
N GLU A 141 1.49 -13.43 -12.89
CA GLU A 141 2.68 -13.31 -12.04
C GLU A 141 3.13 -11.85 -11.89
N THR A 142 3.21 -11.10 -13.00
CA THR A 142 3.53 -9.66 -12.97
C THR A 142 2.47 -8.86 -12.20
N GLY A 143 1.18 -9.15 -12.40
CA GLY A 143 0.09 -8.54 -11.65
C GLY A 143 0.16 -8.82 -10.13
N ARG A 144 0.55 -10.03 -9.73
CA ARG A 144 0.75 -10.39 -8.30
C ARG A 144 1.92 -9.62 -7.69
N HIS A 145 3.05 -9.50 -8.39
CA HIS A 145 4.19 -8.71 -7.93
C HIS A 145 3.83 -7.23 -7.76
N VAL A 146 3.10 -6.64 -8.72
CA VAL A 146 2.62 -5.27 -8.59
C VAL A 146 1.68 -5.11 -7.39
N ARG A 147 0.77 -6.06 -7.14
CA ARG A 147 -0.10 -6.01 -5.95
C ARG A 147 0.71 -6.08 -4.64
N MET A 148 1.72 -6.94 -4.57
CA MET A 148 2.63 -6.99 -3.41
C MET A 148 3.34 -5.66 -3.20
N LEU A 149 3.88 -5.07 -4.27
CA LEU A 149 4.53 -3.76 -4.24
C LEU A 149 3.58 -2.66 -3.74
N THR A 150 2.33 -2.63 -4.23
CA THR A 150 1.35 -1.63 -3.75
C THR A 150 1.04 -1.77 -2.27
N HIS A 151 1.11 -2.99 -1.72
CA HIS A 151 0.94 -3.20 -0.28
C HIS A 151 2.15 -2.67 0.51
N GLU A 152 3.37 -2.97 0.05
CA GLU A 152 4.61 -2.51 0.69
C GLU A 152 4.76 -0.97 0.67
N ILE A 153 4.35 -0.34 -0.44
CA ILE A 153 4.28 1.12 -0.58
C ILE A 153 3.36 1.72 0.49
N ARG A 154 2.20 1.10 0.76
CA ARG A 154 1.27 1.58 1.78
C ARG A 154 1.77 1.40 3.22
N SER A 155 2.62 0.41 3.47
CA SER A 155 3.18 0.16 4.80
C SER A 155 4.40 1.04 5.13
N THR A 156 5.01 1.66 4.13
CA THR A 156 6.17 2.52 4.31
C THR A 156 5.74 3.96 4.55
N LEU A 157 6.37 4.63 5.52
CA LEU A 157 6.03 6.03 5.88
C LEU A 157 7.09 7.05 5.47
N ASP A 158 8.27 6.59 5.03
CA ASP A 158 9.33 7.47 4.55
C ASP A 158 9.20 7.72 3.05
N ARG A 159 9.08 9.00 2.69
CA ARG A 159 8.94 9.47 1.30
C ARG A 159 10.06 8.96 0.40
N HIS A 160 11.31 8.99 0.87
CA HIS A 160 12.46 8.60 0.05
C HIS A 160 12.45 7.10 -0.24
N THR A 161 12.11 6.30 0.76
CA THR A 161 11.99 4.85 0.67
C THR A 161 10.83 4.45 -0.24
N ILE A 162 9.64 5.06 -0.09
CA ILE A 162 8.49 4.81 -0.97
C ILE A 162 8.88 4.98 -2.44
N LEU A 163 9.46 6.14 -2.78
CA LEU A 163 9.82 6.45 -4.17
C LEU A 163 10.87 5.48 -4.70
N LYS A 164 11.94 5.24 -3.94
CA LYS A 164 13.03 4.36 -4.38
C LYS A 164 12.55 2.93 -4.58
N THR A 165 11.83 2.36 -3.62
CA THR A 165 11.31 0.99 -3.71
C THR A 165 10.36 0.86 -4.90
N THR A 166 9.46 1.83 -5.09
CA THR A 166 8.55 1.83 -6.24
C THR A 166 9.30 1.81 -7.56
N LEU A 167 10.28 2.71 -7.76
CA LEU A 167 11.02 2.77 -9.02
C LEU A 167 11.79 1.47 -9.30
N VAL A 168 12.46 0.92 -8.29
CA VAL A 168 13.25 -0.31 -8.41
C VAL A 168 12.37 -1.52 -8.72
N GLU A 169 11.28 -1.69 -7.98
CA GLU A 169 10.39 -2.84 -8.13
C GLU A 169 9.54 -2.76 -9.40
N LEU A 170 9.09 -1.57 -9.81
CA LEU A 170 8.50 -1.37 -11.15
C LEU A 170 9.50 -1.72 -12.25
N GLY A 171 10.74 -1.24 -12.14
CA GLY A 171 11.77 -1.52 -13.12
C GLY A 171 12.11 -3.00 -13.25
N ARG A 172 12.15 -3.74 -12.13
CA ARG A 172 12.31 -5.19 -12.14
C ARG A 172 11.10 -5.91 -12.72
N THR A 173 9.90 -5.54 -12.27
CA THR A 173 8.65 -6.23 -12.64
C THR A 173 8.30 -6.05 -14.12
N LEU A 174 8.54 -4.86 -14.66
CA LEU A 174 8.26 -4.55 -16.07
C LEU A 174 9.50 -4.66 -16.95
N ALA A 175 10.64 -5.12 -16.43
CA ALA A 175 11.93 -5.21 -17.13
C ALA A 175 12.28 -3.93 -17.89
N LEU A 176 12.21 -2.80 -17.18
CA LEU A 176 12.48 -1.47 -17.74
C LEU A 176 13.98 -1.24 -17.83
N GLU A 177 14.41 -0.52 -18.87
CA GLU A 177 15.79 -0.08 -18.93
C GLU A 177 16.05 1.08 -17.96
N GLU A 178 15.06 1.97 -17.84
CA GLU A 178 15.12 3.13 -16.95
C GLU A 178 13.70 3.52 -16.50
N CYS A 179 13.59 3.94 -15.24
CA CYS A 179 12.38 4.50 -14.66
C CYS A 179 12.78 5.77 -13.90
N ALA A 180 12.09 6.87 -14.17
CA ALA A 180 12.49 8.18 -13.68
C ALA A 180 11.30 8.96 -13.13
N LEU A 181 11.54 9.70 -12.05
CA LEU A 181 10.55 10.56 -11.43
C LEU A 181 11.01 12.01 -11.45
N TRP A 182 10.19 12.83 -12.09
CA TRP A 182 10.35 14.27 -12.20
C TRP A 182 9.40 14.98 -11.26
N MET A 183 9.93 15.79 -10.36
CA MET A 183 9.17 16.51 -9.34
C MET A 183 9.12 18.00 -9.66
N PRO A 184 8.00 18.70 -9.38
CA PRO A 184 7.95 20.15 -9.55
C PRO A 184 8.94 20.85 -8.62
N THR A 185 9.64 21.85 -9.13
CA THR A 185 10.54 22.70 -8.35
C THR A 185 9.76 23.60 -7.38
N ARG A 186 10.47 24.26 -6.45
CA ARG A 186 9.85 25.21 -5.51
C ARG A 186 9.12 26.36 -6.21
N THR A 187 9.60 26.78 -7.38
CA THR A 187 8.98 27.84 -8.19
C THR A 187 7.73 27.34 -8.94
N GLY A 188 7.57 26.02 -9.10
CA GLY A 188 6.42 25.40 -9.77
C GLY A 188 6.40 25.53 -11.29
N LEU A 189 7.41 26.18 -11.89
CA LEU A 189 7.49 26.43 -13.34
C LEU A 189 8.25 25.34 -14.10
N GLU A 190 9.05 24.54 -13.38
CA GLU A 190 9.90 23.51 -13.95
C GLU A 190 9.73 22.19 -13.19
N LEU A 191 9.98 21.09 -13.91
CA LEU A 191 10.16 19.77 -13.35
C LEU A 191 11.65 19.48 -13.21
N GLN A 192 12.08 19.04 -12.04
CA GLN A 192 13.43 18.59 -11.75
C GLN A 192 13.46 17.07 -11.63
N LEU A 193 14.42 16.44 -12.30
CA LEU A 193 14.64 15.00 -12.17
C LEU A 193 15.13 14.69 -10.75
N SER A 194 14.33 13.95 -9.99
CA SER A 194 14.60 13.69 -8.57
C SER A 194 15.10 12.26 -8.33
N TYR A 195 14.58 11.29 -9.08
CA TYR A 195 14.96 9.88 -8.95
C TYR A 195 15.08 9.22 -10.31
N THR A 196 16.04 8.32 -10.46
CA THR A 196 16.13 7.35 -11.55
C THR A 196 16.34 5.95 -10.98
N LEU A 197 16.20 4.92 -11.80
CA LEU A 197 16.37 3.53 -11.38
C LEU A 197 17.80 3.26 -10.90
N ARG A 198 18.78 3.95 -11.49
CA ARG A 198 20.22 3.74 -11.26
C ARG A 198 20.85 4.77 -10.33
N GLN A 199 20.28 5.97 -10.21
CA GLN A 199 20.90 7.08 -9.47
C GLN A 199 19.87 7.88 -8.68
N GLN A 200 20.21 8.17 -7.42
CA GLN A 200 19.42 9.04 -6.57
C GLN A 200 19.91 10.48 -6.74
N ASN A 201 18.97 11.40 -7.00
CA ASN A 201 19.21 12.84 -7.12
C ASN A 201 20.23 13.24 -8.22
N PRO A 202 19.97 12.91 -9.51
CA PRO A 202 20.83 13.35 -10.60
C PRO A 202 20.79 14.88 -10.73
N VAL A 203 21.88 15.53 -10.33
CA VAL A 203 21.99 16.99 -10.32
C VAL A 203 22.00 17.53 -11.75
N GLY A 204 21.14 18.52 -12.05
CA GLY A 204 21.26 19.37 -13.25
C GLY A 204 20.26 19.15 -14.39
N TYR A 205 19.26 18.27 -14.25
CA TYR A 205 18.21 18.10 -15.27
C TYR A 205 16.91 18.78 -14.83
N THR A 206 16.57 19.91 -15.46
CA THR A 206 15.26 20.54 -15.34
C THR A 206 14.60 20.69 -16.70
N VAL A 207 13.27 20.63 -16.70
CA VAL A 207 12.44 20.75 -17.91
C VAL A 207 11.25 21.66 -17.61
N PRO A 208 10.91 22.63 -18.49
CA PRO A 208 9.74 23.50 -18.28
C PRO A 208 8.44 22.70 -18.23
N ILE A 209 7.57 23.00 -17.25
CA ILE A 209 6.31 22.28 -17.05
C ILE A 209 5.31 22.50 -18.20
N HIS A 210 5.43 23.63 -18.90
CA HIS A 210 4.51 24.06 -19.96
C HIS A 210 4.70 23.34 -21.31
N LEU A 211 5.61 22.36 -21.40
CA LEU A 211 5.78 21.61 -22.64
C LEU A 211 4.46 20.88 -23.00
N PRO A 212 4.05 20.87 -24.28
CA PRO A 212 2.77 20.28 -24.72
C PRO A 212 2.59 18.82 -24.28
N VAL A 213 3.66 18.04 -24.35
CA VAL A 213 3.70 16.63 -23.92
C VAL A 213 3.48 16.45 -22.41
N ILE A 214 3.99 17.36 -21.57
CA ILE A 214 3.79 17.31 -20.12
C ILE A 214 2.35 17.70 -19.79
N ASN A 215 1.83 18.76 -20.42
CA ASN A 215 0.43 19.16 -20.28
C ASN A 215 -0.52 18.04 -20.71
N GLN A 216 -0.21 17.33 -21.80
CA GLN A 216 -0.98 16.17 -22.24
C GLN A 216 -1.03 15.09 -21.16
N VAL A 217 0.12 14.71 -20.59
CA VAL A 217 0.19 13.70 -19.51
C VAL A 217 -0.56 14.18 -18.26
N PHE A 218 -0.40 15.45 -17.86
CA PHE A 218 -1.06 15.99 -16.67
C PHE A 218 -2.57 16.13 -16.83
N SER A 219 -3.06 16.36 -18.04
CA SER A 219 -4.49 16.37 -18.36
C SER A 219 -5.11 14.97 -18.42
N SER A 220 -4.31 13.94 -18.70
CA SER A 220 -4.75 12.54 -18.81
C SER A 220 -4.73 11.83 -17.45
N SER A 221 -5.73 11.00 -17.16
CA SER A 221 -5.68 10.01 -16.07
C SER A 221 -4.90 8.75 -16.43
N HIS A 222 -4.65 8.53 -17.72
CA HIS A 222 -4.01 7.34 -18.24
C HIS A 222 -2.56 7.57 -18.59
N ALA A 223 -1.79 6.48 -18.63
CA ALA A 223 -0.42 6.47 -19.10
C ALA A 223 -0.37 6.85 -20.59
N VAL A 224 0.47 7.82 -20.93
CA VAL A 224 0.58 8.37 -22.30
C VAL A 224 1.90 7.95 -22.91
N LYS A 225 1.86 7.38 -24.13
CA LYS A 225 3.07 7.15 -24.92
C LYS A 225 3.66 8.48 -25.37
N ILE A 226 4.94 8.71 -25.08
CA ILE A 226 5.64 9.95 -25.44
C ILE A 226 6.80 9.65 -26.39
N SER A 227 7.20 10.66 -27.17
CA SER A 227 8.33 10.51 -28.09
C SER A 227 9.63 10.26 -27.31
N PRO A 228 10.47 9.29 -27.73
CA PRO A 228 11.82 9.08 -27.18
C PRO A 228 12.72 10.34 -27.26
N ASN A 229 12.40 11.27 -28.16
CA ASN A 229 13.15 12.53 -28.33
C ASN A 229 12.74 13.64 -27.35
N CYS A 230 11.73 13.38 -26.52
CA CYS A 230 11.24 14.35 -25.55
C CYS A 230 12.31 14.68 -24.49
N PRO A 231 12.43 15.95 -24.03
CA PRO A 231 13.40 16.32 -22.98
C PRO A 231 13.31 15.47 -21.71
N VAL A 232 12.11 15.04 -21.31
CA VAL A 232 11.90 14.20 -20.12
C VAL A 232 12.33 12.73 -20.30
N ALA A 233 12.51 12.28 -21.55
CA ALA A 233 13.02 10.95 -21.89
C ALA A 233 14.55 10.94 -22.08
N ARG A 234 15.18 12.11 -22.26
CA ARG A 234 16.62 12.26 -22.49
C ARG A 234 17.41 12.40 -21.20
N ILE A 235 17.42 11.34 -20.40
CA ILE A 235 18.06 11.32 -19.07
C ILE A 235 19.56 10.99 -19.14
N ARG A 236 20.04 10.46 -20.27
CA ARG A 236 21.46 10.17 -20.52
C ARG A 236 22.10 11.21 -21.47
N PRO A 237 23.27 11.78 -21.13
CA PRO A 237 23.99 12.66 -22.03
C PRO A 237 24.74 11.86 -23.12
N ALA A 238 24.55 12.27 -24.37
CA ALA A 238 25.40 12.03 -25.54
C ALA A 238 25.89 10.58 -25.80
N GLY A 239 25.06 9.83 -26.53
CA GLY A 239 25.44 8.68 -27.36
C GLY A 239 24.35 8.44 -28.42
N ASN A 240 24.62 7.65 -29.47
CA ASN A 240 23.61 7.19 -30.47
C ASN A 240 22.58 6.21 -29.89
N TYR A 241 22.21 6.41 -28.63
CA TYR A 241 21.29 5.58 -27.88
C TYR A 241 19.89 6.18 -28.01
N MET A 242 19.02 5.48 -28.73
CA MET A 242 17.60 5.81 -28.84
C MET A 242 16.84 4.91 -27.89
N PRO A 243 16.21 5.44 -26.82
CA PRO A 243 15.41 4.60 -25.93
C PRO A 243 14.30 3.89 -26.71
N GLY A 244 13.88 2.72 -26.22
CA GLY A 244 12.70 2.00 -26.73
C GLY A 244 11.41 2.80 -26.51
N GLU A 245 10.23 2.17 -26.60
CA GLU A 245 8.98 2.89 -26.35
C GLU A 245 8.97 3.51 -24.93
N VAL A 246 8.62 4.80 -24.86
CA VAL A 246 8.59 5.58 -23.63
C VAL A 246 7.15 5.91 -23.25
N VAL A 247 6.81 5.69 -22.00
CA VAL A 247 5.51 6.00 -21.42
C VAL A 247 5.69 6.95 -20.25
N ALA A 248 4.78 7.90 -20.12
CA ALA A 248 4.73 8.82 -19.00
C ALA A 248 3.36 8.81 -18.34
N VAL A 249 3.35 8.84 -17.01
CA VAL A 249 2.14 8.87 -16.19
C VAL A 249 2.28 9.98 -15.15
N ARG A 250 1.17 10.68 -14.88
CA ARG A 250 1.13 11.68 -13.81
C ARG A 250 1.05 10.99 -12.45
N VAL A 251 1.77 11.51 -11.47
CA VAL A 251 1.65 11.09 -10.07
C VAL A 251 1.11 12.30 -9.29
N PRO A 252 -0.16 12.27 -8.85
CA PRO A 252 -0.72 13.36 -8.04
C PRO A 252 0.10 13.59 -6.77
N LEU A 253 0.45 14.86 -6.51
CA LEU A 253 1.08 15.27 -5.27
C LEU A 253 0.06 16.08 -4.48
N LEU A 254 -0.33 15.59 -3.31
CA LEU A 254 -1.08 16.42 -2.37
C LEU A 254 -0.13 17.43 -1.75
N HIS A 255 -0.44 18.71 -1.94
CA HIS A 255 0.22 19.80 -1.23
C HIS A 255 -0.71 20.25 -0.11
N LEU A 256 -0.39 19.83 1.11
CA LEU A 256 -1.02 20.35 2.34
C LEU A 256 -0.33 21.66 2.70
N SER A 257 -0.49 22.66 1.83
CA SER A 257 -0.24 24.04 2.22
C SER A 257 -1.56 24.57 2.75
N ASN A 258 -1.64 24.74 4.07
CA ASN A 258 -2.64 25.50 4.84
C ASN A 258 -3.65 24.64 5.62
N PHE A 259 -3.19 24.07 6.75
CA PHE A 259 -4.04 23.97 7.95
C PHE A 259 -4.12 25.35 8.64
N GLN A 260 -4.63 26.37 7.95
CA GLN A 260 -5.14 27.57 8.63
C GLN A 260 -6.63 27.33 8.90
N ILE A 261 -6.98 27.22 10.17
CA ILE A 261 -8.29 26.78 10.69
C ILE A 261 -9.46 27.70 10.31
N ASN A 262 -9.24 28.83 9.61
CA ASN A 262 -10.28 29.85 9.43
C ASN A 262 -10.67 30.27 8.01
N ASP A 263 -10.14 29.73 6.91
CA ASP A 263 -10.65 30.07 5.57
C ASP A 263 -10.56 28.89 4.58
N TRP A 264 -11.70 28.45 4.03
CA TRP A 264 -11.79 27.52 2.89
C TRP A 264 -12.08 28.31 1.60
N PRO A 265 -11.66 27.86 0.40
CA PRO A 265 -10.37 27.31 0.01
C PRO A 265 -9.78 28.10 -1.18
N GLU A 266 -8.55 28.61 -1.08
CA GLU A 266 -7.83 28.94 -2.31
C GLU A 266 -7.47 27.62 -3.02
N LEU A 267 -7.92 27.47 -4.27
CA LEU A 267 -7.71 26.30 -5.12
C LEU A 267 -6.28 25.78 -4.97
N SER A 268 -6.11 24.68 -4.25
CA SER A 268 -4.88 23.89 -4.27
C SER A 268 -4.55 23.63 -5.74
N THR A 269 -3.53 24.31 -6.25
CA THR A 269 -3.03 24.07 -7.60
C THR A 269 -2.53 22.64 -7.59
N LYS A 270 -3.30 21.72 -8.20
CA LYS A 270 -2.95 20.30 -8.25
C LYS A 270 -1.54 20.18 -8.82
N ARG A 271 -0.58 19.82 -7.97
CA ARG A 271 0.80 19.58 -8.39
C ARG A 271 0.90 18.12 -8.78
N TYR A 272 1.51 17.88 -9.93
CA TYR A 272 1.76 16.53 -10.42
C TYR A 272 3.27 16.33 -10.53
N ALA A 273 3.73 15.17 -10.08
CA ALA A 273 5.00 14.63 -10.54
C ALA A 273 4.77 13.90 -11.88
N LEU A 274 5.84 13.72 -12.63
CA LEU A 274 5.83 12.97 -13.88
C LEU A 274 6.72 11.74 -13.72
N MET A 275 6.13 10.55 -13.82
CA MET A 275 6.87 9.29 -13.84
C MET A 275 7.05 8.85 -15.29
N VAL A 276 8.28 8.62 -15.70
CA VAL A 276 8.68 8.27 -17.08
C VAL A 276 9.33 6.89 -17.07
N LEU A 277 8.79 5.97 -17.86
CA LEU A 277 9.20 4.58 -17.95
C LEU A 277 9.69 4.28 -19.36
N MET A 278 10.87 3.66 -19.47
CA MET A 278 11.55 3.41 -20.73
C MET A 278 11.82 1.91 -20.91
N LEU A 279 11.38 1.37 -22.05
CA LEU A 279 11.71 0.01 -22.44
C LEU A 279 13.12 -0.10 -23.05
N PRO A 280 13.74 -1.30 -23.01
CA PRO A 280 15.05 -1.53 -23.60
C PRO A 280 15.08 -1.29 -25.12
N SER A 281 16.10 -0.56 -25.56
CA SER A 281 16.27 -0.11 -26.96
C SER A 281 16.47 -1.24 -27.97
N ASP A 282 17.11 -2.33 -27.55
CA ASP A 282 17.42 -3.49 -28.40
C ASP A 282 16.25 -4.48 -28.55
N SER A 283 15.10 -4.17 -27.94
CA SER A 283 13.92 -5.04 -27.97
C SER A 283 12.84 -4.48 -28.90
N ALA A 284 12.30 -5.31 -29.79
CA ALA A 284 11.08 -4.98 -30.56
C ALA A 284 9.81 -4.94 -29.67
N ARG A 285 9.98 -4.83 -28.35
CA ARG A 285 8.93 -4.87 -27.35
C ARG A 285 8.15 -3.56 -27.36
N GLN A 286 6.84 -3.68 -27.32
CA GLN A 286 5.92 -2.56 -27.18
C GLN A 286 5.17 -2.69 -25.86
N TRP A 287 4.69 -1.56 -25.34
CA TRP A 287 3.82 -1.54 -24.17
C TRP A 287 2.50 -2.21 -24.46
N HIS A 288 2.15 -3.20 -23.63
CA HIS A 288 0.86 -3.86 -23.68
C HIS A 288 -0.15 -3.10 -22.81
N VAL A 289 -1.44 -3.18 -23.14
CA VAL A 289 -2.50 -2.44 -22.43
C VAL A 289 -2.49 -2.76 -20.93
N HIS A 290 -2.32 -4.04 -20.56
CA HIS A 290 -2.27 -4.44 -19.15
C HIS A 290 -1.07 -3.85 -18.39
N GLU A 291 0.07 -3.61 -19.06
CA GLU A 291 1.26 -3.03 -18.42
C GLU A 291 1.02 -1.55 -18.12
N LEU A 292 0.32 -0.84 -19.01
CA LEU A 292 -0.10 0.54 -18.80
C LEU A 292 -1.08 0.65 -17.62
N GLU A 293 -2.08 -0.23 -17.56
CA GLU A 293 -3.03 -0.29 -16.44
C GLU A 293 -2.31 -0.55 -15.10
N LEU A 294 -1.32 -1.45 -15.08
CA LEU A 294 -0.51 -1.70 -13.88
C LEU A 294 0.27 -0.46 -13.44
N VAL A 295 0.89 0.26 -14.39
CA VAL A 295 1.63 1.50 -14.12
C VAL A 295 0.71 2.59 -13.57
N GLU A 296 -0.50 2.74 -14.10
CA GLU A 296 -1.52 3.67 -13.61
C GLU A 296 -1.89 3.37 -12.16
N VAL A 297 -2.20 2.10 -11.85
CA VAL A 297 -2.52 1.68 -10.48
C VAL A 297 -1.35 1.99 -9.53
N VAL A 298 -0.11 1.70 -9.93
CA VAL A 298 1.05 1.99 -9.08
C VAL A 298 1.24 3.49 -8.89
N ALA A 299 1.08 4.30 -9.93
CA ALA A 299 1.18 5.76 -9.84
C ALA A 299 0.19 6.34 -8.82
N ASP A 300 -1.05 5.87 -8.83
CA ASP A 300 -2.08 6.28 -7.86
C ASP A 300 -1.73 5.82 -6.43
N GLN A 301 -1.20 4.60 -6.26
CA GLN A 301 -0.79 4.12 -4.93
C GLN A 301 0.40 4.87 -4.37
N VAL A 302 1.37 5.23 -5.22
CA VAL A 302 2.49 6.09 -4.85
C VAL A 302 1.97 7.45 -4.40
N ALA A 303 1.04 8.06 -5.13
CA ALA A 303 0.44 9.32 -4.74
C ALA A 303 -0.21 9.26 -3.36
N VAL A 304 -0.97 8.21 -3.06
CA VAL A 304 -1.58 8.00 -1.74
C VAL A 304 -0.52 7.86 -0.64
N ALA A 305 0.50 7.01 -0.84
CA ALA A 305 1.54 6.79 0.16
C ALA A 305 2.39 8.04 0.41
N LEU A 306 2.73 8.79 -0.64
CA LEU A 306 3.40 10.08 -0.52
C LEU A 306 2.58 11.08 0.29
N SER A 307 1.27 11.06 0.13
CA SER A 307 0.36 11.95 0.84
C SER A 307 0.29 11.60 2.33
N HIS A 308 0.22 10.32 2.68
CA HIS A 308 0.29 9.88 4.07
C HIS A 308 1.65 10.23 4.71
N ALA A 309 2.75 10.02 3.99
CA ALA A 309 4.08 10.40 4.46
C ALA A 309 4.18 11.92 4.74
N ALA A 310 3.64 12.76 3.85
CA ALA A 310 3.64 14.21 4.02
C ALA A 310 2.80 14.65 5.24
N ILE A 311 1.59 14.08 5.42
CA ILE A 311 0.73 14.37 6.58
C ILE A 311 1.44 14.01 7.89
N LEU A 312 2.08 12.84 7.94
CA LEU A 312 2.77 12.39 9.14
C LEU A 312 3.98 13.26 9.47
N GLU A 313 4.76 13.65 8.46
CA GLU A 313 5.89 14.55 8.66
C GLU A 313 5.45 15.92 9.20
N GLU A 314 4.36 16.49 8.65
CA GLU A 314 3.79 17.74 9.14
C GLU A 314 3.23 17.60 10.57
N SER A 315 2.49 16.52 10.84
CA SER A 315 1.95 16.24 12.17
C SER A 315 3.04 16.05 13.22
N MET A 316 4.15 15.39 12.88
CA MET A 316 5.29 15.22 13.77
C MET A 316 5.94 16.56 14.08
N ARG A 317 6.19 17.40 13.07
CA ARG A 317 6.74 18.75 13.27
C ARG A 317 5.85 19.62 14.15
N ALA A 318 4.52 19.58 13.92
CA ALA A 318 3.57 20.33 14.72
C ALA A 318 3.57 19.86 16.18
N ARG A 319 3.63 18.54 16.42
CA ARG A 319 3.74 17.98 17.76
C ARG A 319 5.02 18.40 18.47
N ASP A 320 6.15 18.37 17.77
CA ASP A 320 7.45 18.72 18.35
C ASP A 320 7.48 20.22 18.72
N LEU A 321 6.94 21.09 17.86
CA LEU A 321 6.77 22.53 18.18
C LEU A 321 5.86 22.75 19.40
N LEU A 322 4.72 22.05 19.48
CA LEU A 322 3.84 22.13 20.63
C LEU A 322 4.51 21.63 21.92
N MET A 323 5.37 20.63 21.82
CA MET A 323 6.12 20.11 22.96
C MET A 323 7.14 21.15 23.46
N GLU A 324 7.88 21.80 22.56
CA GLU A 324 8.79 22.90 22.91
C GLU A 324 8.03 24.07 23.56
N GLN A 325 6.89 24.47 23.00
CA GLN A 325 6.05 25.53 23.56
C GLN A 325 5.53 25.17 24.96
N ASN A 326 5.07 23.93 25.17
CA ASN A 326 4.60 23.49 26.49
C ASN A 326 5.73 23.51 27.53
N VAL A 327 6.95 23.10 27.16
CA VAL A 327 8.12 23.17 28.06
C VAL A 327 8.45 24.61 28.42
N ALA A 328 8.48 25.52 27.44
CA ALA A 328 8.71 26.94 27.70
C ALA A 328 7.62 27.56 28.58
N LEU A 329 6.36 27.18 28.37
CA LEU A 329 5.22 27.69 29.13
C LEU A 329 5.21 27.16 30.57
N ASP A 330 5.57 25.88 30.78
CA ASP A 330 5.73 25.31 32.13
C ASP A 330 6.88 25.97 32.90
N LEU A 331 8.00 26.28 32.23
CA LEU A 331 9.10 27.02 32.84
C LEU A 331 8.67 28.44 33.26
N ALA A 332 8.05 29.19 32.35
CA ALA A 332 7.55 30.54 32.62
C ALA A 332 6.51 30.53 33.76
N ARG A 333 5.64 29.53 33.80
CA ARG A 333 4.69 29.33 34.89
C ARG A 333 5.40 29.11 36.23
N ARG A 334 6.40 28.22 36.28
CA ARG A 334 7.15 27.94 37.51
C ARG A 334 7.89 29.17 38.02
N GLU A 335 8.48 29.97 37.13
CA GLU A 335 9.13 31.24 37.47
C GLU A 335 8.14 32.26 38.05
N ALA A 336 6.94 32.36 37.47
CA ALA A 336 5.88 33.20 38.03
C ALA A 336 5.45 32.71 39.42
N GLU A 337 5.28 31.39 39.61
CA GLU A 337 4.91 30.81 40.90
C GLU A 337 6.01 31.01 41.97
N THR A 338 7.30 30.89 41.61
CA THR A 338 8.40 31.17 42.57
C THR A 338 8.47 32.65 42.92
N ALA A 339 8.26 33.55 41.96
CA ALA A 339 8.19 34.99 42.22
C ALA A 339 7.02 35.35 43.15
N ILE A 340 5.84 34.77 42.94
CA ILE A 340 4.67 34.96 43.81
C ILE A 340 4.95 34.45 45.23
N ARG A 341 5.53 33.24 45.37
CA ARG A 341 5.90 32.70 46.68
C ARG A 341 6.90 33.61 47.40
N ALA A 342 7.98 34.01 46.72
CA ALA A 342 8.98 34.91 47.31
C ALA A 342 8.38 36.27 47.73
N ARG A 343 7.46 36.82 46.94
CA ARG A 343 6.72 38.04 47.28
C ARG A 343 5.90 37.85 48.56
N ASN A 344 5.14 36.76 48.65
CA ASN A 344 4.27 36.48 49.81
C ASN A 344 5.10 36.21 51.08
N ASP A 345 6.18 35.43 50.98
CA ASP A 345 7.12 35.17 52.09
C ASP A 345 7.75 36.47 52.60
N PHE A 346 8.17 37.35 51.69
CA PHE A 346 8.72 38.66 52.04
C PHE A 346 7.70 39.54 52.78
N LEU A 347 6.44 39.59 52.32
CA LEU A 347 5.37 40.33 52.98
C LEU A 347 5.07 39.78 54.39
N ALA A 348 5.07 38.46 54.55
CA ALA A 348 4.85 37.82 55.85
C ALA A 348 5.96 38.17 56.86
N VAL A 349 7.23 38.08 56.44
CA VAL A 349 8.38 38.44 57.28
C VAL A 349 8.36 39.93 57.64
N MET A 350 8.17 40.81 56.65
CA MET A 350 8.15 42.25 56.89
C MET A 350 7.07 42.64 57.90
N ASN A 351 5.85 42.11 57.76
CA ASN A 351 4.76 42.41 58.69
C ASN A 351 5.07 41.93 60.12
N HIS A 352 5.67 40.75 60.27
CA HIS A 352 6.09 40.26 61.59
C HIS A 352 7.14 41.18 62.21
N GLU A 353 8.16 41.57 61.44
CA GLU A 353 9.24 42.45 61.91
C GLU A 353 8.78 43.88 62.17
N MET A 354 7.74 44.37 61.47
CA MET A 354 7.14 45.68 61.74
C MET A 354 6.19 45.67 62.94
N ARG A 355 5.58 44.53 63.29
CA ARG A 355 4.68 44.41 64.44
C ARG A 355 5.39 44.72 65.76
N THR A 356 6.56 44.12 65.99
CA THR A 356 7.32 44.29 67.24
C THR A 356 7.65 45.76 67.59
N PRO A 357 8.24 46.57 66.70
CA PRO A 357 8.50 47.99 66.99
C PRO A 357 7.19 48.78 67.15
N MET A 358 6.12 48.43 66.43
CA MET A 358 4.83 49.10 66.59
C MET A 358 4.20 48.85 67.96
N HIS A 359 4.22 47.61 68.46
CA HIS A 359 3.75 47.29 69.81
C HIS A 359 4.58 48.01 70.88
N ALA A 360 5.91 48.13 70.68
CA ALA A 360 6.77 48.88 71.59
C ALA A 360 6.40 50.38 71.61
N ILE A 361 6.17 51.00 70.44
CA ILE A 361 5.75 52.41 70.36
C ILE A 361 4.38 52.61 71.02
N ILE A 362 3.41 51.72 70.80
CA ILE A 362 2.09 51.79 71.44
C ILE A 362 2.21 51.65 72.96
N ALA A 363 2.99 50.68 73.44
CA ALA A 363 3.19 50.44 74.87
C ALA A 363 3.87 51.64 75.56
N LEU A 364 4.97 52.15 74.99
CA LEU A 364 5.70 53.30 75.53
C LEU A 364 4.84 54.56 75.52
N SER A 365 4.07 54.79 74.44
CA SER A 365 3.17 55.95 74.35
C SER A 365 2.03 55.85 75.37
N SER A 366 1.51 54.64 75.61
CA SER A 366 0.48 54.39 76.63
C SER A 366 1.01 54.66 78.04
N LEU A 367 2.22 54.18 78.35
CA LEU A 367 2.89 54.43 79.63
C LEU A 367 3.17 55.93 79.84
N LEU A 368 3.60 56.65 78.79
CA LEU A 368 3.78 58.10 78.86
C LEU A 368 2.48 58.83 79.16
N GLN A 369 1.35 58.37 78.62
CA GLN A 369 0.03 58.97 78.85
C GLN A 369 -0.43 58.89 80.33
N GLU A 370 0.06 57.89 81.07
CA GLU A 370 -0.19 57.73 82.51
C GLU A 370 0.66 58.65 83.40
N THR A 371 1.64 59.37 82.83
CA THR A 371 2.50 60.31 83.58
C THR A 371 1.92 61.74 83.63
N GLU A 372 2.52 62.58 84.48
CA GLU A 372 2.21 64.02 84.51
C GLU A 372 2.75 64.72 83.26
N LEU A 373 1.88 64.92 82.27
CA LEU A 373 2.17 65.62 81.01
C LEU A 373 1.51 67.01 80.98
N THR A 374 2.19 67.98 80.35
CA THR A 374 1.54 69.25 79.99
C THR A 374 0.44 69.04 78.93
N PRO A 375 -0.51 69.97 78.77
CA PRO A 375 -1.56 69.85 77.76
C PRO A 375 -1.02 69.62 76.34
N GLU A 376 0.04 70.33 75.94
CA GLU A 376 0.67 70.16 74.64
C GLU A 376 1.35 68.78 74.49
N GLN A 377 2.05 68.30 75.53
CA GLN A 377 2.69 66.98 75.52
C GLN A 377 1.66 65.85 75.44
N ARG A 378 0.53 65.99 76.13
CA ARG A 378 -0.57 65.02 76.07
C ARG A 378 -1.14 64.91 74.65
N LEU A 379 -1.37 66.04 73.99
CA LEU A 379 -1.86 66.06 72.60
C LEU A 379 -0.86 65.39 71.63
N MET A 380 0.44 65.61 71.82
CA MET A 380 1.48 64.96 71.02
C MET A 380 1.48 63.44 71.22
N VAL A 381 1.42 62.96 72.47
CA VAL A 381 1.37 61.53 72.80
C VAL A 381 0.10 60.87 72.26
N GLU A 382 -1.06 61.51 72.39
CA GLU A 382 -2.32 61.05 71.79
C GLU A 382 -2.24 60.92 70.26
N THR A 383 -1.57 61.86 69.60
CA THR A 383 -1.37 61.83 68.15
C THR A 383 -0.44 60.67 67.74
N ILE A 384 0.63 60.42 68.50
CA ILE A 384 1.55 59.29 68.29
C ILE A 384 0.80 57.96 68.47
N LEU A 385 0.00 57.82 69.53
CA LEU A 385 -0.82 56.65 69.82
C LEU A 385 -1.81 56.37 68.69
N LYS A 386 -2.56 57.40 68.26
CA LYS A 386 -3.53 57.28 67.16
C LYS A 386 -2.86 56.86 65.85
N SER A 387 -1.72 57.45 65.52
CA SER A 387 -0.95 57.10 64.31
C SER A 387 -0.38 55.69 64.39
N SER A 388 0.05 55.27 65.58
CA SER A 388 0.64 53.93 65.79
C SER A 388 -0.41 52.83 65.73
N ASN A 389 -1.60 53.07 66.28
CA ASN A 389 -2.73 52.14 66.15
C ASN A 389 -3.17 52.01 64.69
N LEU A 390 -3.28 53.13 63.95
CA LEU A 390 -3.60 53.11 62.52
C LEU A 390 -2.58 52.28 61.73
N LEU A 391 -1.28 52.48 61.97
CA LEU A 391 -0.23 51.74 61.28
C LEU A 391 -0.25 50.24 61.66
N SER A 392 -0.56 49.90 62.90
CA SER A 392 -0.72 48.51 63.35
C SER A 392 -1.89 47.81 62.64
N THR A 393 -3.02 48.50 62.47
CA THR A 393 -4.16 48.00 61.70
C THR A 393 -3.78 47.76 60.24
N LEU A 394 -3.15 48.74 59.58
CA LEU A 394 -2.73 48.62 58.18
C LEU A 394 -1.74 47.46 57.95
N ILE A 395 -0.80 47.24 58.88
CA ILE A 395 0.15 46.12 58.84
C ILE A 395 -0.60 44.77 58.92
N ASN A 396 -1.62 44.66 59.77
CA ASN A 396 -2.42 43.45 59.89
C ASN A 396 -3.30 43.21 58.65
N ASP A 397 -3.91 44.26 58.10
CA ASP A 397 -4.78 44.14 56.92
C ASP A 397 -4.01 43.66 55.68
N VAL A 398 -2.76 44.10 55.47
CA VAL A 398 -1.91 43.62 54.36
C VAL A 398 -1.61 42.12 54.47
N LEU A 399 -1.41 41.60 55.68
CA LEU A 399 -1.20 40.17 55.92
C LEU A 399 -2.46 39.36 55.61
N ASP A 400 -3.61 39.88 56.04
CA ASP A 400 -4.90 39.22 55.85
C ASP A 400 -5.27 39.13 54.38
N LEU A 401 -4.97 40.18 53.61
CA LEU A 401 -5.16 40.21 52.16
C LEU A 401 -4.25 39.18 51.46
N SER A 402 -2.98 39.06 51.90
CA SER A 402 -2.05 38.05 51.39
C SER A 402 -2.54 36.62 51.66
N ARG A 403 -3.12 36.35 52.84
CA ARG A 403 -3.67 35.03 53.21
C ARG A 403 -4.99 34.70 52.50
N LEU A 404 -5.73 35.74 52.10
CA LEU A 404 -6.93 35.61 51.29
C LEU A 404 -6.59 35.25 49.84
N GLU A 405 -5.58 35.90 49.25
CA GLU A 405 -5.14 35.64 47.87
C GLU A 405 -4.61 34.22 47.66
N ASP A 406 -3.94 33.63 48.66
CA ASP A 406 -3.40 32.26 48.59
C ASP A 406 -4.32 31.18 49.17
N GLY A 407 -5.51 31.57 49.66
CA GLY A 407 -6.50 30.67 50.26
C GLY A 407 -6.10 30.05 51.60
N SER A 408 -5.00 30.51 52.21
CA SER A 408 -4.52 30.02 53.52
C SER A 408 -5.25 30.63 54.71
N LEU A 409 -6.15 31.60 54.49
CA LEU A 409 -6.96 32.20 55.54
C LEU A 409 -7.87 31.13 56.19
N GLN A 410 -7.51 30.71 57.39
CA GLN A 410 -8.36 29.88 58.24
C GLN A 410 -9.14 30.77 59.21
N LEU A 411 -10.44 30.53 59.30
CA LEU A 411 -11.31 31.15 60.28
C LEU A 411 -11.22 30.37 61.60
N ASP A 412 -11.02 31.07 62.70
CA ASP A 412 -11.05 30.48 64.03
C ASP A 412 -12.51 30.36 64.50
N LEU A 413 -13.18 29.27 64.11
CA LEU A 413 -14.59 29.07 64.39
C LEU A 413 -14.83 28.70 65.86
N GLY A 414 -15.45 29.62 66.61
CA GLY A 414 -15.87 29.42 67.99
C GLY A 414 -17.31 29.88 68.22
N THR A 415 -17.88 29.46 69.35
CA THR A 415 -19.15 30.02 69.83
C THR A 415 -18.86 31.28 70.64
N PHE A 416 -19.41 32.43 70.23
CA PHE A 416 -19.19 33.71 70.90
C PHE A 416 -20.50 34.47 71.10
N ASN A 417 -20.52 35.43 72.04
CA ASN A 417 -21.69 36.26 72.32
C ASN A 417 -21.74 37.43 71.33
N LEU A 418 -22.70 37.39 70.41
CA LEU A 418 -22.85 38.37 69.34
C LEU A 418 -23.18 39.77 69.88
N PHE A 419 -23.95 39.85 70.97
CA PHE A 419 -24.31 41.14 71.58
C PHE A 419 -23.12 41.79 72.29
N ALA A 420 -22.17 41.00 72.81
CA ALA A 420 -20.93 41.50 73.37
C ALA A 420 -20.08 42.16 72.28
N VAL A 421 -19.92 41.51 71.12
CA VAL A 421 -19.18 42.05 69.97
C VAL A 421 -19.76 43.39 69.50
N PHE A 422 -21.08 43.48 69.28
CA PHE A 422 -21.69 44.76 68.85
C PHE A 422 -21.52 45.88 69.87
N ARG A 423 -21.59 45.55 71.17
CA ARG A 423 -21.41 46.53 72.25
C ARG A 423 -19.96 47.02 72.31
N GLU A 424 -19.01 46.11 72.13
CA GLU A 424 -17.58 46.43 72.11
C GLU A 424 -17.23 47.31 70.91
N VAL A 425 -17.68 46.96 69.72
CA VAL A 425 -17.60 47.79 68.51
C VAL A 425 -18.17 49.19 68.76
N LEU A 426 -19.38 49.29 69.31
CA LEU A 426 -20.02 50.58 69.60
C LEU A 426 -19.19 51.41 70.61
N ASN A 427 -18.59 50.76 71.62
CA ASN A 427 -17.73 51.43 72.59
C ASN A 427 -16.42 51.94 71.96
N LEU A 428 -15.87 51.23 70.98
CA LEU A 428 -14.68 51.65 70.23
C LEU A 428 -14.97 52.83 69.30
N ILE A 429 -16.15 52.87 68.66
CA ILE A 429 -16.53 53.92 67.69
C ILE A 429 -17.04 55.19 68.36
N LYS A 430 -17.71 55.11 69.52
CA LYS A 430 -18.30 56.27 70.23
C LYS A 430 -17.33 57.46 70.40
N PRO A 431 -16.08 57.27 70.86
CA PRO A 431 -15.11 58.37 70.96
C PRO A 431 -14.78 58.99 69.60
N ILE A 432 -14.63 58.17 68.56
CA ILE A 432 -14.30 58.59 67.19
C ILE A 432 -15.45 59.41 66.59
N ALA A 433 -16.69 58.93 66.74
CA ALA A 433 -17.90 59.61 66.30
C ALA A 433 -18.12 60.94 67.03
N SER A 434 -17.84 61.00 68.34
CA SER A 434 -17.91 62.24 69.14
C SER A 434 -16.95 63.31 68.61
N VAL A 435 -15.71 62.95 68.30
CA VAL A 435 -14.73 63.85 67.66
C VAL A 435 -15.20 64.33 66.29
N LYS A 436 -15.81 63.45 65.49
CA LYS A 436 -16.39 63.77 64.17
C LYS A 436 -17.77 64.45 64.25
N LYS A 437 -18.34 64.63 65.46
CA LYS A 437 -19.71 65.15 65.72
C LYS A 437 -20.81 64.34 65.01
N LEU A 438 -20.63 63.02 64.91
CA LEU A 438 -21.60 62.10 64.30
C LEU A 438 -22.39 61.37 65.40
N HIS A 439 -23.68 61.13 65.13
CA HIS A 439 -24.54 60.36 66.02
C HIS A 439 -24.52 58.87 65.61
N VAL A 440 -24.23 57.98 66.55
CA VAL A 440 -24.19 56.53 66.32
C VAL A 440 -25.16 55.84 67.26
N SER A 441 -26.05 55.01 66.71
CA SER A 441 -27.04 54.21 67.44
C SER A 441 -26.98 52.75 67.00
N LEU A 442 -27.11 51.83 67.96
CA LEU A 442 -27.17 50.39 67.71
C LEU A 442 -28.61 49.90 67.90
N ASN A 443 -29.22 49.41 66.82
CA ASN A 443 -30.56 48.80 66.85
C ASN A 443 -30.42 47.31 66.53
N LEU A 444 -30.77 46.45 67.50
CA LEU A 444 -30.76 44.99 67.33
C LEU A 444 -32.20 44.49 67.16
N ALA A 445 -32.41 43.56 66.23
CA ALA A 445 -33.72 42.96 66.02
C ALA A 445 -34.08 42.00 67.18
N PRO A 446 -35.35 41.89 67.57
CA PRO A 446 -35.77 41.08 68.73
C PRO A 446 -35.61 39.57 68.50
N ASP A 447 -35.48 39.12 67.25
CA ASP A 447 -35.26 37.74 66.83
C ASP A 447 -33.77 37.39 66.62
N LEU A 448 -32.85 38.34 66.87
CA LEU A 448 -31.42 38.13 66.71
C LEU A 448 -30.88 37.21 67.82
N PRO A 449 -30.18 36.10 67.48
CA PRO A 449 -29.62 35.19 68.47
C PRO A 449 -28.49 35.84 69.27
N GLU A 450 -28.44 35.55 70.57
CA GLU A 450 -27.41 36.08 71.48
C GLU A 450 -26.02 35.47 71.21
N TYR A 451 -25.96 34.22 70.75
CA TYR A 451 -24.72 33.51 70.43
C TYR A 451 -24.65 33.15 68.96
N ALA A 452 -23.46 33.26 68.39
CA ALA A 452 -23.15 32.89 67.00
C ALA A 452 -21.94 31.95 66.94
N ILE A 453 -21.84 31.18 65.87
CA ILE A 453 -20.66 30.36 65.56
C ILE A 453 -19.89 31.05 64.44
N GLY A 454 -18.62 31.33 64.65
CA GLY A 454 -17.78 32.06 63.70
C GLY A 454 -16.48 32.54 64.34
N ASP A 455 -15.75 33.37 63.59
CA ASP A 455 -14.54 34.03 64.09
C ASP A 455 -14.89 35.41 64.64
N GLU A 456 -14.95 35.51 65.97
CA GLU A 456 -15.31 36.72 66.72
C GLU A 456 -14.44 37.92 66.33
N LYS A 457 -13.12 37.70 66.23
CA LYS A 457 -12.14 38.76 65.94
C LYS A 457 -12.32 39.30 64.53
N ARG A 458 -12.52 38.41 63.56
CA ARG A 458 -12.78 38.77 62.15
C ARG A 458 -14.09 39.50 61.97
N LEU A 459 -15.15 39.07 62.67
CA LEU A 459 -16.43 39.76 62.64
C LEU A 459 -16.29 41.17 63.19
N MET A 460 -15.62 41.34 64.33
CA MET A 460 -15.35 42.65 64.93
C MET A 460 -14.56 43.56 63.97
N GLN A 461 -13.48 43.05 63.38
CA GLN A 461 -12.67 43.77 62.39
C GLN A 461 -13.50 44.19 61.16
N THR A 462 -14.36 43.30 60.66
CA THR A 462 -15.26 43.59 59.53
C THR A 462 -16.21 44.73 59.85
N ILE A 463 -16.83 44.70 61.03
CA ILE A 463 -17.77 45.75 61.44
C ILE A 463 -17.05 47.08 61.67
N LEU A 464 -15.87 47.06 62.30
CA LEU A 464 -15.06 48.27 62.48
C LEU A 464 -14.68 48.89 61.14
N ASN A 465 -14.22 48.09 60.17
CA ASN A 465 -13.89 48.57 58.82
C ASN A 465 -15.10 49.19 58.11
N VAL A 466 -16.30 48.61 58.24
CA VAL A 466 -17.53 49.13 57.63
C VAL A 466 -17.98 50.44 58.28
N VAL A 467 -17.78 50.61 59.60
CA VAL A 467 -18.21 51.81 60.31
C VAL A 467 -17.17 52.95 60.23
N ASP A 468 -15.89 52.62 60.09
CA ASP A 468 -14.82 53.61 59.87
C ASP A 468 -14.78 54.16 58.44
N SER A 469 -15.31 53.42 57.46
CA SER A 469 -15.53 53.85 56.07
C SER A 469 -16.59 54.95 55.98
#